data_AF-A0A172UVN9-F1
#
_entry.id   AF-A0A172UVN9-F1
#
_cell.length_a   1.000
_cell.length_b   1.000
_cell.length_c   1.000
_cell.angle_alpha   90.00
_cell.angle_beta   90.00
_cell.angle_gamma   90.00
#
_symmetry.space_group_name_H-M   'P 1'
#
loop_
_entity.id
_entity.type
_entity.pdbx_description
1 polymer ?
#
loop_
_entity_poly.entity_id
_entity_poly.type
_entity_poly.pdbx_seq_one_letter_code
_entity_poly.pdbx_strand_id
1 'polypeptide(L)'
;MSINGWPVPAPTKGRNVVPAPPGHYRIHVHLRYLAPRRMGPADYDADVTAGQWTEVEYKPPLWTLGKGSLGPPPQRYNGMVPILLLLAASVIVGVSMLLIML
;
A
#
# COMPACT_ATOMS: atom_id res chain seq x y z
N MET A 1 3.26 -11.44 -0.97
CA MET A 1 4.20 -10.83 -1.92
C MET A 1 4.62 -11.89 -2.93
N SER A 2 4.76 -11.49 -4.19
CA SER A 2 5.27 -12.33 -5.27
C SER A 2 6.14 -11.50 -6.22
N ILE A 3 7.08 -12.15 -6.88
CA ILE A 3 7.96 -11.58 -7.89
C ILE A 3 7.81 -12.41 -9.16
N ASN A 4 7.48 -11.77 -10.29
CA ASN A 4 7.16 -12.44 -11.55
C ASN A 4 6.09 -13.53 -11.38
N GLY A 5 5.11 -13.29 -10.51
CA GLY A 5 4.05 -14.25 -10.16
C GLY A 5 4.46 -15.35 -9.17
N TRP A 6 5.75 -15.51 -8.87
CA TRP A 6 6.24 -16.51 -7.92
C TRP A 6 6.16 -15.99 -6.49
N PRO A 7 5.55 -16.73 -5.55
CA PRO A 7 5.44 -16.28 -4.16
C PRO A 7 6.81 -16.20 -3.51
N VAL A 8 7.10 -15.08 -2.84
CA VAL A 8 8.30 -14.97 -1.98
C VAL A 8 8.03 -15.80 -0.72
N PRO A 9 8.91 -16.73 -0.34
CA PRO A 9 8.72 -17.55 0.86
C PRO A 9 8.87 -16.71 2.13
N ALA A 10 7.98 -16.96 3.11
CA ALA A 10 7.99 -16.35 4.44
C ALA A 10 8.27 -14.82 4.49
N PRO A 11 7.49 -13.98 3.77
CA PRO A 11 7.71 -12.54 3.79
C PRO A 11 7.45 -11.99 5.19
N THR A 12 8.38 -11.17 5.70
CA THR A 12 8.28 -10.54 7.02
C THR A 12 7.48 -9.24 6.94
N LYS A 13 6.89 -8.83 8.06
CA LYS A 13 6.34 -7.48 8.23
C LYS A 13 7.51 -6.52 8.42
N GLY A 14 7.97 -5.89 7.34
CA GLY A 14 9.13 -4.99 7.35
C GLY A 14 10.00 -5.16 6.11
N ARG A 15 11.31 -4.98 6.28
CA ARG A 15 12.27 -5.11 5.17
C ARG A 15 12.42 -6.58 4.78
N ASN A 16 12.20 -6.85 3.50
CA ASN A 16 12.45 -8.15 2.88
C ASN A 16 13.62 -7.98 1.90
N VAL A 17 14.60 -8.87 1.99
CA VAL A 17 15.74 -8.89 1.06
C VAL A 17 15.58 -10.12 0.18
N VAL A 18 15.42 -9.91 -1.12
CA VAL A 18 15.28 -11.00 -2.08
C VAL A 18 16.47 -10.92 -3.04
N PRO A 19 17.40 -11.90 -3.00
CA PRO A 19 18.46 -11.99 -3.99
C PRO A 19 17.86 -12.19 -5.38
N ALA A 20 18.28 -11.37 -6.34
CA ALA A 20 17.82 -11.43 -7.72
C ALA A 20 19.00 -11.13 -8.66
N PRO A 21 19.20 -11.90 -9.75
CA PRO A 21 20.09 -11.51 -10.84
C PRO A 21 19.66 -10.18 -11.46
N PRO A 22 20.55 -9.49 -12.19
CA PRO A 22 20.18 -8.30 -12.95
C PRO A 22 19.04 -8.60 -13.93
N GLY A 23 18.08 -7.69 -14.05
CA GLY A 23 16.93 -7.85 -14.93
C GLY A 23 15.68 -7.10 -14.50
N HIS A 24 14.59 -7.32 -15.26
CA HIS A 24 13.29 -6.70 -15.03
C HIS A 24 12.37 -7.63 -14.22
N TYR A 25 11.73 -7.08 -13.18
CA TYR A 25 10.90 -7.85 -12.27
C TYR A 25 9.57 -7.15 -11.98
N ARG A 26 8.47 -7.89 -12.13
CA ARG A 26 7.13 -7.48 -11.66
C ARG A 26 6.98 -7.86 -10.20
N ILE A 27 6.91 -6.89 -9.32
CA ILE A 27 6.67 -7.09 -7.89
C ILE A 27 5.19 -6.87 -7.60
N HIS A 28 4.58 -7.83 -6.92
CA HIS A 28 3.20 -7.72 -6.43
C HIS A 28 3.14 -7.88 -4.91
N VAL A 29 2.50 -6.93 -4.23
CA VAL A 29 2.34 -6.94 -2.77
C VAL A 29 0.86 -6.75 -2.42
N HIS A 30 0.42 -7.48 -1.40
CA HIS A 30 -0.85 -7.27 -0.71
C HIS A 30 -0.70 -7.76 0.73
N LEU A 31 -1.52 -7.22 1.63
CA LEU A 31 -1.66 -7.73 2.98
C LEU A 31 -2.66 -8.88 3.00
N ARG A 32 -2.38 -9.91 3.81
CA ARG A 32 -3.39 -10.91 4.18
C ARG A 32 -4.31 -10.27 5.22
N TYR A 33 -5.58 -10.20 4.92
CA TYR A 33 -6.60 -9.60 5.79
C TYR A 33 -7.79 -10.55 5.93
N LEU A 34 -8.68 -10.35 6.91
CA LEU A 34 -9.75 -11.31 7.18
C LEU A 34 -10.82 -11.28 6.08
N ALA A 35 -11.33 -10.09 5.78
CA ALA A 35 -12.30 -9.85 4.71
C ALA A 35 -12.14 -8.41 4.19
N PRO A 36 -11.71 -8.18 2.93
CA PRO A 36 -11.31 -9.18 1.94
C PRO A 36 -10.02 -9.92 2.32
N ARG A 37 -9.81 -11.15 1.79
CA ARG A 37 -8.59 -11.95 2.06
C ARG A 37 -7.28 -11.26 1.65
N ARG A 38 -7.37 -10.36 0.67
CA ARG A 38 -6.26 -9.56 0.16
C ARG A 38 -6.64 -8.08 0.29
N MET A 39 -5.86 -7.33 1.05
CA MET A 39 -6.02 -5.89 1.22
C MET A 39 -4.84 -5.16 0.58
N GLY A 40 -5.12 -4.04 -0.07
CA GLY A 40 -4.09 -3.16 -0.61
C GLY A 40 -3.22 -3.76 -1.71
N PRO A 41 -3.79 -4.44 -2.74
CA PRO A 41 -2.97 -4.90 -3.85
C PRO A 41 -2.24 -3.71 -4.50
N ALA A 42 -0.95 -3.91 -4.77
CA ALA A 42 -0.09 -2.96 -5.45
C ALA A 42 0.93 -3.73 -6.30
N ASP A 43 1.23 -3.16 -7.47
CA ASP A 43 2.19 -3.71 -8.41
C ASP A 43 3.25 -2.66 -8.77
N TYR A 44 4.46 -3.11 -9.04
CA TYR A 44 5.56 -2.25 -9.47
C TYR A 44 6.54 -3.03 -10.36
N ASP A 45 6.99 -2.41 -11.44
CA ASP A 45 8.04 -2.95 -12.30
C ASP A 45 9.38 -2.39 -11.84
N ALA A 46 10.28 -3.28 -11.42
CA ALA A 46 11.57 -2.94 -10.87
C ALA A 46 12.70 -3.45 -11.76
N ASP A 47 13.69 -2.59 -11.99
CA ASP A 47 14.91 -2.93 -12.70
C ASP A 47 16.01 -3.19 -11.68
N VAL A 48 16.61 -4.37 -11.72
CA VAL A 48 17.74 -4.76 -10.87
C VAL A 48 19.02 -4.62 -11.66
N THR A 49 19.92 -3.76 -11.19
CA THR A 49 21.24 -3.53 -11.78
C THR A 49 22.29 -4.38 -11.06
N ALA A 50 23.29 -4.90 -11.80
CA ALA A 50 24.37 -5.69 -11.23
C ALA A 50 25.10 -4.94 -10.09
N GLY A 51 25.23 -5.61 -8.94
CA GLY A 51 25.92 -5.06 -7.78
C GLY A 51 25.14 -3.99 -7.00
N GLN A 52 23.89 -3.71 -7.37
CA GLN A 52 23.06 -2.73 -6.68
C GLN A 52 21.75 -3.33 -6.19
N TRP A 53 21.26 -2.82 -5.06
CA TRP A 53 19.93 -3.13 -4.57
C TRP A 53 18.90 -2.19 -5.16
N THR A 54 17.81 -2.75 -5.68
CA THR A 54 16.63 -1.97 -6.07
C THR A 54 15.69 -1.91 -4.88
N GLU A 55 15.61 -0.73 -4.25
CA GLU A 55 14.77 -0.55 -3.07
C GLU A 55 13.35 -0.14 -3.47
N VAL A 56 12.37 -0.86 -2.90
CA VAL A 56 10.96 -0.57 -3.06
C VAL A 56 10.28 -0.55 -1.70
N GLU A 57 9.42 0.43 -1.48
CA GLU A 57 8.59 0.57 -0.30
C GLU A 57 7.14 0.25 -0.65
N TYR A 58 6.47 -0.53 0.20
CA TYR A 58 5.03 -0.75 0.13
C TYR A 58 4.33 0.07 1.22
N LYS A 59 3.30 0.83 0.84
CA LYS A 59 2.36 1.44 1.78
C LYS A 59 0.97 0.81 1.60
N PRO A 60 0.35 0.27 2.67
CA PRO A 60 -1.02 -0.18 2.57
C PRO A 60 -1.98 1.01 2.38
N PRO A 61 -3.16 0.80 1.78
CA PRO A 61 -4.19 1.83 1.69
C PRO A 61 -4.71 2.18 3.08
N LEU A 62 -5.23 3.40 3.22
CA LEU A 62 -5.89 3.83 4.46
C LEU A 62 -7.30 3.25 4.65
N TRP A 63 -7.81 2.49 3.66
CA TRP A 63 -9.13 1.87 3.65
C TRP A 63 -9.04 0.46 3.04
N THR A 64 -9.82 -0.48 3.57
CA THR A 64 -9.66 -1.94 3.31
C THR A 64 -9.87 -2.37 1.86
N LEU A 65 -10.69 -1.64 1.11
CA LEU A 65 -10.98 -1.89 -0.30
C LEU A 65 -10.03 -1.16 -1.28
N GLY A 66 -9.14 -0.31 -0.75
CA GLY A 66 -8.22 0.48 -1.55
C GLY A 66 -7.05 -0.32 -2.14
N LYS A 67 -6.35 0.31 -3.08
CA LYS A 67 -5.04 -0.15 -3.58
C LYS A 67 -3.91 0.41 -2.71
N GLY A 68 -2.89 -0.39 -2.47
CA GLY A 68 -1.66 0.09 -1.84
C GLY A 68 -0.83 0.94 -2.81
N SER A 69 0.25 1.52 -2.29
CA SER A 69 1.30 2.16 -3.09
C SER A 69 2.55 1.29 -3.05
N LEU A 70 3.23 1.13 -4.19
CA LEU A 70 4.46 0.36 -4.30
C LEU A 70 5.40 1.06 -5.28
N GLY A 71 6.64 1.27 -4.88
CA GLY A 71 7.66 1.92 -5.70
C GLY A 71 8.85 2.42 -4.88
N PRO A 72 9.71 3.29 -5.42
CA PRO A 72 10.88 3.80 -4.72
C PRO A 72 10.48 4.57 -3.45
N PRO A 73 11.20 4.42 -2.32
CA PRO A 73 10.91 5.19 -1.12
C PRO A 73 11.21 6.70 -1.31
N PRO A 74 10.50 7.60 -0.60
CA PRO A 74 9.37 7.33 0.28
C PRO A 74 8.03 7.23 -0.49
N GLN A 75 7.26 6.19 -0.24
CA GLN A 75 5.90 6.05 -0.79
C GLN A 75 4.86 6.76 0.07
N ARG A 76 3.86 7.36 -0.60
CA ARG A 76 2.71 8.02 0.05
C ARG A 76 1.56 7.05 0.25
N TYR A 77 0.76 7.27 1.28
CA TYR A 77 -0.48 6.54 1.50
C TYR A 77 -1.53 6.90 0.44
N ASN A 78 -2.07 5.88 -0.24
CA ASN A 78 -3.23 6.05 -1.10
C ASN A 78 -4.52 6.22 -0.27
N GLY A 79 -5.40 7.12 -0.74
CA GLY A 79 -6.71 7.36 -0.13
C GLY A 79 -6.74 8.41 0.98
N MET A 80 -5.67 9.21 1.14
CA MET A 80 -5.65 10.25 2.19
C MET A 80 -6.69 11.36 1.94
N VAL A 81 -6.83 11.82 0.70
CA VAL A 81 -7.82 12.84 0.32
C VAL A 81 -9.27 12.43 0.65
N PRO A 82 -9.79 11.27 0.19
CA PRO A 82 -11.17 10.89 0.49
C PRO A 82 -11.43 10.72 2.00
N ILE A 83 -10.44 10.27 2.78
CA ILE A 83 -10.58 10.17 4.23
C ILE A 83 -10.67 11.55 4.88
N LEU A 84 -9.84 12.51 4.46
CA LEU A 84 -9.90 13.87 4.97
C LEU A 84 -11.25 14.52 4.63
N LEU A 85 -11.79 14.29 3.43
CA LEU A 85 -13.11 14.79 3.04
C LEU A 85 -14.22 14.17 3.89
N LEU A 86 -14.18 12.85 4.13
CA LEU A 86 -15.16 12.17 4.97
C LEU A 86 -15.12 12.69 6.42
N LEU A 87 -13.90 12.89 6.95
CA LEU A 87 -13.71 13.43 8.29
C LEU A 87 -14.25 14.86 8.39
N ALA A 88 -13.93 15.71 7.42
CA ALA A 88 -14.44 17.09 7.37
C ALA A 88 -15.98 17.13 7.27
N ALA A 89 -16.58 16.30 6.41
CA ALA A 89 -18.03 16.19 6.30
C ALA A 89 -18.68 15.74 7.62
N SER A 90 -18.07 14.78 8.33
CA SER A 90 -18.56 14.29 9.62
C SER A 90 -18.57 15.40 10.69
N VAL A 91 -17.52 16.24 10.72
CA VAL A 91 -17.44 17.39 11.62
C VAL A 91 -18.52 18.41 11.28
N ILE A 92 -18.70 18.74 10.00
CA ILE A 92 -19.72 19.70 9.54
C ILE A 92 -21.11 19.24 9.98
N VAL A 93 -21.47 17.98 9.72
CA VAL A 93 -22.78 17.43 10.11
C VAL A 93 -22.96 17.49 11.63
N GLY A 94 -21.95 17.09 12.41
CA GLY A 94 -22.02 17.14 13.87
C GLY A 94 -22.23 18.55 14.42
N VAL A 95 -21.51 19.53 13.88
CA VAL A 95 -21.68 20.95 14.27
C VAL A 95 -23.05 21.47 13.86
N SER A 96 -23.51 21.17 12.64
CA SER A 96 -24.85 21.57 12.19
C SER A 96 -25.96 20.99 13.07
N MET A 97 -25.85 19.72 13.46
CA MET A 97 -26.82 19.10 14.37
C MET A 97 -26.80 19.76 15.75
N LEU A 98 -25.62 20.05 16.30
CA LEU A 98 -25.49 20.75 17.58
C LEU A 98 -26.16 22.14 17.54
N LEU A 99 -25.95 22.89 16.46
CA LEU A 99 -26.55 24.22 16.26
C LEU A 99 -28.08 24.16 16.14
N ILE A 100 -28.64 23.08 15.60
CA ILE A 100 -30.10 22.89 15.51
C ILE A 100 -30.73 22.61 16.88
N MET A 101 -29.97 22.00 17.80
CA MET A 101 -30.46 21.63 19.13
C MET A 101 -30.40 22.75 20.18
N LEU A 102 -29.81 23.90 19.85
CA LEU A 102 -29.49 25.00 20.76
C LEU A 102 -30.37 26.22 20.47
#